data_AF-A0A537B905-F1
#
_entry.id   AF-A0A537B905-F1
#
_cell.length_a   1.000
_cell.length_b   1.000
_cell.length_c   1.000
_cell.angle_alpha   90.00
_cell.angle_beta   90.00
_cell.angle_gamma   90.00
#
_symmetry.space_group_name_H-M   'P 1'
#
loop_
_entity.id
_entity.type
_entity.pdbx_description
1 polymer ?
#
loop_
_entity_poly.entity_id
_entity_poly.type
_entity_poly.pdbx_seq_one_letter_code
_entity_poly.pdbx_strand_id
1 'polypeptide(L)'
;MASSNLAGQARVMMQVIYNSDHYYVVEYAEQHAYELVDKRSARGTFFQGDGAAKFMQFMRIAVGEDASIEHVDDFLDSFDMLLDRRVVH
;
A
#
# COMPACT_ATOMS: atom_id res chain seq x y z
N MET A 1 -30.68 -15.00 -30.03
CA MET A 1 -30.06 -16.05 -29.20
C MET A 1 -28.68 -15.53 -28.85
N ALA A 2 -28.51 -14.84 -27.71
CA ALA A 2 -27.98 -15.38 -26.44
C ALA A 2 -26.65 -16.13 -26.70
N SER A 3 -25.50 -15.68 -26.20
CA SER A 3 -25.16 -15.45 -24.79
C SER A 3 -24.07 -14.36 -24.67
N SER A 4 -24.18 -13.32 -23.83
CA SER A 4 -23.99 -13.33 -22.36
C SER A 4 -22.64 -13.89 -21.92
N ASN A 5 -21.69 -13.01 -21.59
CA ASN A 5 -20.99 -12.95 -20.30
C ASN A 5 -19.78 -12.00 -20.39
N LEU A 6 -19.98 -10.73 -20.03
CA LEU A 6 -18.90 -9.89 -19.50
C LEU A 6 -19.25 -9.36 -18.11
N ALA A 7 -19.98 -10.15 -17.34
CA ALA A 7 -19.97 -10.08 -15.88
C ALA A 7 -18.95 -11.13 -15.43
N GLY A 8 -17.74 -10.74 -15.00
CA GLY A 8 -16.81 -11.75 -14.47
C GLY A 8 -15.31 -11.44 -14.47
N GLN A 9 -14.87 -10.21 -14.66
CA GLN A 9 -13.49 -9.84 -14.32
C GLN A 9 -13.51 -8.49 -13.60
N ALA A 10 -14.00 -8.48 -12.36
CA ALA A 10 -13.49 -7.57 -11.35
C ALA A 10 -11.99 -7.88 -11.27
N ARG A 11 -11.19 -7.18 -12.09
CA ARG A 11 -9.75 -7.32 -12.06
C ARG A 11 -9.36 -6.71 -10.73
N VAL A 12 -8.93 -7.53 -9.78
CA VAL A 12 -8.30 -7.04 -8.55
C VAL A 12 -7.16 -6.15 -8.98
N MET A 13 -7.39 -4.83 -8.92
CA MET A 13 -6.40 -3.83 -9.28
C MET A 13 -5.46 -3.70 -8.10
N MET A 14 -4.51 -4.64 -8.04
CA MET A 14 -3.35 -4.59 -7.17
C MET A 14 -2.23 -3.87 -7.89
N GLN A 15 -1.75 -2.75 -7.33
CA GLN A 15 -0.67 -1.97 -7.93
C GLN A 15 0.32 -1.51 -6.87
N VAL A 16 1.61 -1.57 -7.19
CA VAL A 16 2.65 -0.97 -6.36
C VAL A 16 2.65 0.53 -6.64
N ILE A 17 2.30 1.34 -5.64
CA ILE A 17 2.20 2.82 -5.76
C ILE A 17 3.43 3.54 -5.21
N TYR A 18 4.27 2.84 -4.45
CA TYR A 18 5.56 3.31 -3.97
C TYR A 18 6.54 2.15 -3.85
N ASN A 19 7.79 2.35 -4.22
CA ASN A 19 8.84 1.33 -4.17
C ASN A 19 10.22 1.99 -4.04
N SER A 20 10.85 1.84 -2.88
CA SER A 20 12.22 2.25 -2.60
C SER A 20 13.08 1.01 -2.30
N ASP A 21 14.35 1.18 -1.94
CA ASP A 21 15.18 0.05 -1.52
C ASP A 21 14.71 -0.54 -0.17
N HIS A 22 14.05 0.26 0.67
CA HIS A 22 13.61 -0.16 2.00
C HIS A 22 12.14 -0.57 2.06
N TYR A 23 11.26 0.07 1.27
CA TYR A 23 9.83 -0.15 1.37
C TYR A 23 9.17 -0.42 0.03
N TYR A 24 7.99 -1.04 0.10
CA TYR A 24 7.00 -0.92 -0.97
C TYR A 24 5.60 -0.72 -0.39
N VAL A 25 4.75 -0.01 -1.14
CA VAL A 25 3.33 0.16 -0.83
C VAL A 25 2.50 -0.39 -1.98
N VAL A 26 1.59 -1.31 -1.65
CA VAL A 26 0.62 -1.88 -2.59
C VAL A 26 -0.74 -1.29 -2.32
N GLU A 27 -1.41 -0.79 -3.36
CA GLU A 27 -2.82 -0.48 -3.34
C GLU A 27 -3.64 -1.67 -3.85
N TYR A 28 -4.71 -1.98 -3.13
CA TYR A 28 -5.75 -2.93 -3.50
C TYR A 28 -7.03 -2.13 -3.77
N ALA A 29 -7.17 -1.59 -4.98
CA ALA A 29 -8.18 -0.56 -5.27
C ALA A 29 -9.62 -1.04 -5.03
N GLU A 30 -9.94 -2.29 -5.38
CA GLU A 30 -11.28 -2.86 -5.15
C GLU A 30 -11.61 -3.04 -3.67
N GLN A 31 -10.59 -3.16 -2.82
CA GLN A 31 -10.74 -3.33 -1.37
C GLN A 31 -10.61 -2.01 -0.62
N HIS A 32 -10.31 -0.91 -1.33
CA HIS A 32 -9.91 0.36 -0.74
C HIS A 32 -8.88 0.18 0.39
N ALA A 33 -7.89 -0.68 0.12
CA ALA A 33 -6.94 -1.16 1.11
C ALA A 33 -5.50 -0.95 0.64
N TYR A 34 -4.58 -0.88 1.59
CA TYR A 34 -3.17 -0.68 1.33
C TYR A 34 -2.32 -1.63 2.16
N GLU A 35 -1.22 -2.08 1.58
CA GLU A 35 -0.21 -2.84 2.30
C GLU A 35 1.11 -2.07 2.25
N LEU A 36 1.69 -1.84 3.42
CA LEU A 36 3.04 -1.32 3.57
C LEU A 36 3.95 -2.48 3.96
N VAL A 37 5.07 -2.63 3.28
CA VAL A 37 6.08 -3.63 3.59
C VAL A 37 7.44 -2.99 3.73
N ASP A 38 8.11 -3.30 4.85
CA ASP A 38 9.53 -3.08 5.08
C ASP A 38 10.32 -4.31 4.60
N LYS A 39 11.14 -4.11 3.58
CA LYS A 39 11.98 -5.13 2.95
C LYS A 39 13.14 -5.54 3.86
N ARG A 40 13.61 -4.65 4.75
CA ARG A 40 14.76 -4.90 5.63
C ARG A 40 14.41 -5.93 6.68
N SER A 41 13.22 -5.82 7.26
CA SER A 41 12.72 -6.73 8.30
C SER A 41 11.82 -7.85 7.75
N ALA A 42 11.44 -7.79 6.46
CA ALA A 42 10.45 -8.67 5.83
C ALA A 42 9.13 -8.69 6.63
N ARG A 43 8.71 -7.51 7.10
CA ARG A 43 7.47 -7.30 7.83
C ARG A 43 6.59 -6.32 7.09
N GLY A 44 5.29 -6.53 7.19
CA GLY A 44 4.29 -5.67 6.58
C GLY A 44 3.13 -5.41 7.53
N THR A 45 2.31 -4.45 7.13
CA THR A 45 1.04 -4.14 7.77
C THR A 45 0.00 -3.85 6.69
N PHE A 46 -1.25 -4.16 6.99
CA PHE A 46 -2.35 -4.04 6.06
C PHE A 46 -3.41 -3.10 6.61
N PHE A 47 -3.68 -2.03 5.87
CA PHE A 47 -4.64 -1.00 6.21
C PHE A 47 -5.94 -1.21 5.44
N GLN A 48 -7.06 -1.18 6.17
CA GLN A 48 -8.42 -1.18 5.62
C GLN A 48 -9.30 -0.16 6.34
N GLY A 49 -10.45 0.17 5.74
CA GLY A 49 -11.42 1.10 6.30
C GLY A 49 -10.80 2.47 6.63
N ASP A 50 -11.10 2.99 7.82
CA ASP A 50 -10.57 4.29 8.26
C ASP A 50 -9.03 4.34 8.32
N GLY A 51 -8.39 3.21 8.59
CA GLY A 51 -6.93 3.09 8.60
C GLY A 51 -6.34 3.33 7.22
N ALA A 52 -6.95 2.76 6.18
CA ALA A 52 -6.53 2.96 4.79
C ALA A 52 -6.70 4.41 4.33
N ALA A 53 -7.83 5.04 4.69
CA ALA A 53 -8.09 6.43 4.34
C ALA A 53 -7.06 7.38 4.98
N LYS A 54 -6.76 7.18 6.26
CA LYS A 54 -5.75 7.97 7.00
C LYS A 54 -4.34 7.74 6.47
N PHE A 55 -3.96 6.48 6.24
CA PHE A 55 -2.66 6.14 5.67
C PHE A 55 -2.42 6.88 4.35
N MET A 56 -3.39 6.84 3.43
CA MET A 56 -3.26 7.56 2.17
C MET A 56 -3.30 9.08 2.28
N GLN A 57 -4.03 9.61 3.25
CA GLN A 57 -3.96 11.05 3.52
C GLN A 57 -2.55 11.44 3.96
N PHE A 58 -1.93 10.68 4.86
CA PHE A 58 -0.56 10.95 5.31
C PHE A 58 0.47 10.75 4.20
N MET A 59 0.34 9.71 3.37
CA MET A 59 1.18 9.52 2.18
C MET A 59 1.12 10.72 1.23
N ARG A 60 -0.07 11.27 0.96
CA ARG A 60 -0.22 12.46 0.11
C ARG A 60 0.41 13.71 0.73
N ILE A 61 0.39 13.83 2.06
CA ILE A 61 1.04 14.92 2.76
C ILE A 61 2.55 14.80 2.64
N ALA A 62 3.13 13.64 2.96
CA ALA A 62 4.58 13.41 2.88
C ALA A 62 5.11 13.71 1.46
N VAL A 63 4.46 13.14 0.43
CA VAL A 63 4.84 13.40 -0.98
C VAL A 63 4.64 14.87 -1.38
N GLY A 64 3.66 15.55 -0.79
CA GLY A 64 3.40 16.97 -1.03
C GLY A 64 4.40 17.91 -0.33
N GLU A 65 4.95 17.49 0.81
CA GLU A 65 6.00 18.20 1.54
C GLU A 65 7.36 18.03 0.84
N ASP A 66 7.74 16.79 0.54
CA ASP A 66 8.88 16.47 -0.32
C ASP A 66 8.68 15.09 -0.97
N ALA A 67 8.74 15.03 -2.30
CA ALA A 67 8.59 13.80 -3.07
C ALA A 67 9.87 12.97 -3.16
N SER A 68 10.94 13.36 -2.45
CA SER A 68 12.19 12.61 -2.38
C SER A 68 11.99 11.24 -1.72
N ILE A 69 12.74 10.23 -2.19
CA ILE A 69 12.71 8.87 -1.63
C ILE A 69 13.10 8.90 -0.16
N GLU A 70 14.11 9.70 0.21
CA GLU A 70 14.58 9.84 1.58
C GLU A 70 13.47 10.33 2.51
N HIS A 71 12.73 11.38 2.11
CA HIS A 71 11.64 11.92 2.92
C HIS A 71 10.47 10.94 3.07
N VAL A 72 10.08 10.26 1.98
CA VAL A 72 8.98 9.29 2.03
C VAL A 72 9.38 8.04 2.84
N ASP A 73 10.61 7.56 2.72
CA ASP A 73 11.13 6.46 3.54
C ASP A 73 11.16 6.83 5.04
N ASP A 74 11.66 8.03 5.39
CA ASP A 74 11.66 8.53 6.77
C ASP A 74 10.24 8.61 7.35
N PHE A 75 9.27 9.05 6.55
CA PHE A 75 7.86 9.03 6.92
C PHE A 75 7.36 7.59 7.16
N LEU A 76 7.67 6.64 6.27
CA LEU A 76 7.22 5.25 6.38
C LEU A 76 7.86 4.52 7.57
N ASP A 77 9.06 4.90 8.00
CA ASP A 77 9.72 4.36 9.19
C ASP A 77 8.93 4.61 10.48
N SER A 78 8.09 5.67 10.51
CA SER A 78 7.20 5.95 11.65
C SER A 78 6.12 4.88 11.88
N PHE A 79 5.90 3.98 10.93
CA PHE A 79 4.95 2.87 11.02
C PHE A 79 5.57 1.57 11.55
N ASP A 80 6.85 1.52 11.92
CA ASP A 80 7.54 0.28 12.34
C ASP A 80 6.78 -0.52 13.42
N MET A 81 6.20 0.18 14.40
CA MET A 81 5.43 -0.44 15.48
C MET A 81 4.15 -1.15 15.00
N LEU A 82 3.65 -0.82 13.81
CA LEU A 82 2.45 -1.39 13.20
C LEU A 82 2.75 -2.58 12.26
N LEU A 83 4.02 -2.87 11.97
CA LEU A 83 4.44 -3.94 11.07
C LEU A 83 4.28 -5.34 11.71
N ASP A 84 3.07 -5.79 11.98
CA ASP A 84 2.82 -7.00 12.78
C ASP A 84 2.94 -8.32 12.00
N ARG A 85 2.92 -8.28 10.67
CA ARG A 85 2.81 -9.47 9.84
C ARG A 85 4.13 -9.81 9.16
N ARG A 86 4.56 -11.06 9.26
CA ARG A 86 5.69 -11.57 8.47
C ARG A 86 5.27 -11.68 7.00
N VAL A 87 6.12 -11.17 6.11
CA VAL A 87 5.98 -11.36 4.66
C VAL A 87 6.87 -12.53 4.26
N VAL A 88 6.26 -13.54 3.65
CA VAL A 88 7.00 -14.65 3.00
C VAL A 88 7.15 -14.26 1.53
N HIS A 89 8.38 -13.93 1.14
CA HIS A 89 8.78 -13.73 -0.25
C HIS A 89 9.12 -15.06 -0.91
#